data_AF-A0A521DRV9-F1
#
_entry.id   AF-A0A521DRV9-F1
#
_cell.length_a   1.000
_cell.length_b   1.000
_cell.length_c   1.000
_cell.angle_alpha   90.00
_cell.angle_beta   90.00
_cell.angle_gamma   90.00
#
_symmetry.space_group_name_H-M   'P 1'
#
loop_
_entity.id
_entity.type
_entity.pdbx_description
1 polymer ?
#
loop_
_entity_poly.entity_id
_entity_poly.type
_entity_poly.pdbx_seq_one_letter_code
_entity_poly.pdbx_strand_id
1 'polypeptide(L)'
;MLYAYGSQMPLRILDEIQFWKEQEKEHTVVIRELSDELEPEYVASLKKWEQDFAQFETRVVRYIETAIRYGGNFSPVFYQQVLQLTQAAVNQSQAFLRLLAEMEKKSRVIAGNPTLIVVIRHIERESEYFIGVVQGILYPSHSRS
;
A
#
# COMPACT_ATOMS: atom_id res chain seq x y z
N MET A 1 12.30 14.04 -14.83
CA MET A 1 12.95 14.29 -13.52
C MET A 1 13.35 12.95 -12.88
N LEU A 2 14.00 12.05 -13.62
CA LEU A 2 14.24 10.65 -13.26
C LEU A 2 15.70 10.26 -13.54
N TYR A 3 16.68 10.95 -12.93
CA TYR A 3 18.11 10.60 -13.06
C TYR A 3 18.91 11.03 -11.82
N ALA A 4 18.42 10.67 -10.64
CA ALA A 4 19.18 10.77 -9.39
C ALA A 4 19.08 9.45 -8.61
N TYR A 5 19.43 8.35 -9.29
CA TYR A 5 19.37 6.97 -8.79
C TYR A 5 20.69 6.57 -8.10
N GLY A 6 20.96 7.17 -6.94
CA GLY A 6 22.13 6.87 -6.11
C GLY A 6 21.82 5.91 -4.95
N SER A 7 22.70 5.92 -3.94
CA SER A 7 22.63 5.13 -2.69
C SER A 7 21.36 5.31 -1.85
N GLN A 8 20.49 6.28 -2.16
CA GLN A 8 19.28 6.59 -1.38
C GLN A 8 18.01 5.85 -1.86
N MET A 9 18.10 5.04 -2.91
CA MET A 9 16.97 4.28 -3.45
C MET A 9 16.20 3.47 -2.38
N PRO A 10 16.87 2.75 -1.44
CA PRO A 10 16.16 1.99 -0.41
C PRO A 10 15.31 2.85 0.52
N LEU A 11 15.77 4.06 0.86
CA LEU A 11 15.00 4.99 1.71
C LEU A 11 13.74 5.47 1.00
N ARG A 12 13.85 5.86 -0.28
CA ARG A 12 12.68 6.28 -1.07
C ARG A 12 11.62 5.20 -1.18
N ILE A 13 12.02 3.95 -1.42
CA ILE A 13 11.08 2.82 -1.42
C ILE A 13 10.35 2.73 -0.07
N LEU A 14 11.10 2.84 1.03
CA LEU A 14 10.53 2.74 2.36
C LEU A 14 9.56 3.89 2.65
N ASP A 15 9.89 5.12 2.23
CA ASP A 15 9.02 6.30 2.38
C ASP A 15 7.71 6.12 1.60
N GLU A 16 7.78 5.67 0.34
CA GLU A 16 6.58 5.37 -0.47
C GLU A 16 5.72 4.28 0.17
N ILE A 17 6.34 3.20 0.64
CA ILE A 17 5.61 2.13 1.33
C ILE A 17 4.95 2.67 2.60
N GLN A 18 5.65 3.46 3.41
CA GLN A 18 5.07 4.01 4.63
C GLN A 18 3.84 4.86 4.32
N PHE A 19 3.99 5.82 3.40
CA PHE A 19 2.92 6.72 2.99
C PHE A 19 1.68 5.94 2.52
N TRP A 20 1.86 4.98 1.61
CA TRP A 20 0.73 4.25 1.05
C TRP A 20 0.09 3.26 2.02
N LYS A 21 0.84 2.69 2.96
CA LYS A 21 0.24 1.83 4.02
C LYS A 21 -0.58 2.65 5.01
N GLU A 22 -0.20 3.89 5.27
CA GLU A 22 -1.03 4.82 6.02
C GLU A 22 -2.33 5.15 5.27
N GLN A 23 -2.25 5.47 3.97
CA GLN A 23 -3.43 5.73 3.14
C GLN A 23 -4.38 4.51 3.08
N GLU A 24 -3.87 3.32 2.82
CA GLU A 24 -4.70 2.10 2.79
C GLU A 24 -5.36 1.79 4.14
N LYS A 25 -4.66 2.03 5.26
CA LYS A 25 -5.22 1.96 6.61
C LYS A 25 -6.39 2.93 6.77
N GLU A 26 -6.21 4.20 6.42
CA GLU A 26 -7.24 5.23 6.49
C GLU A 26 -8.45 4.89 5.60
N HIS A 27 -8.20 4.35 4.40
CA HIS A 27 -9.26 3.88 3.50
C HIS A 27 -10.16 2.82 4.12
N THR A 28 -9.62 1.92 4.95
CA THR A 28 -10.48 0.97 5.69
C THR A 28 -11.44 1.65 6.65
N VAL A 29 -11.06 2.80 7.22
CA VAL A 29 -11.90 3.60 8.10
C VAL A 29 -12.94 4.34 7.27
N VAL A 30 -12.52 5.06 6.23
CA VAL A 30 -13.40 5.82 5.32
C VAL A 30 -14.53 4.95 4.80
N ILE A 31 -14.24 3.72 4.36
CA ILE A 31 -15.27 2.81 3.85
C ILE A 31 -16.31 2.49 4.93
N ARG A 32 -15.88 2.21 6.17
CA ARG A 32 -16.81 1.88 7.27
C ARG A 32 -17.63 3.08 7.71
N GLU A 33 -17.03 4.27 7.79
CA GLU A 33 -17.71 5.50 8.23
C GLU A 33 -18.71 6.02 7.20
N LEU A 34 -18.55 5.69 5.92
CA LEU A 34 -19.49 6.08 4.86
C LEU A 34 -20.55 5.01 4.56
N SER A 35 -20.37 3.78 5.05
CA SER A 35 -21.24 2.64 4.75
C SER A 35 -22.10 2.27 5.95
N ASP A 36 -23.13 3.07 6.21
CA ASP A 36 -24.15 2.73 7.20
C ASP A 36 -24.72 1.34 6.90
N GLU A 37 -24.84 0.52 7.94
CA GLU A 37 -25.35 -0.87 7.85
C GLU A 37 -24.52 -1.83 6.99
N LEU A 38 -23.24 -1.53 6.72
CA LEU A 38 -22.33 -2.45 6.03
C LEU A 38 -22.36 -3.85 6.69
N GLU A 39 -22.32 -4.89 5.86
CA GLU A 39 -22.43 -6.27 6.33
C GLU A 39 -21.34 -6.59 7.38
N PRO A 40 -21.68 -7.25 8.51
CA PRO A 40 -20.75 -7.46 9.62
C PRO A 40 -19.43 -8.14 9.24
N GLU A 41 -19.45 -9.05 8.26
CA GLU A 41 -18.26 -9.71 7.73
C GLU A 41 -17.29 -8.72 7.05
N TYR A 42 -17.81 -7.70 6.35
CA TYR A 42 -16.99 -6.68 5.72
C TYR A 42 -16.49 -5.67 6.75
N VAL A 43 -17.30 -5.31 7.75
CA VAL A 43 -16.85 -4.49 8.89
C VAL A 43 -15.69 -5.17 9.62
N ALA A 44 -15.81 -6.48 9.91
CA ALA A 44 -14.76 -7.25 10.56
C ALA A 44 -13.50 -7.35 9.69
N SER A 45 -13.68 -7.62 8.39
CA SER A 45 -12.57 -7.69 7.44
C SER A 45 -11.82 -6.37 7.35
N LEU A 46 -12.52 -5.24 7.22
CA LEU A 46 -11.90 -3.91 7.15
C LEU A 46 -11.16 -3.55 8.45
N LYS A 47 -11.69 -3.90 9.63
CA LYS A 47 -10.96 -3.73 10.90
C LYS A 47 -9.69 -4.56 10.96
N LYS A 48 -9.71 -5.77 10.42
CA LYS A 48 -8.51 -6.62 10.33
C LYS A 48 -7.47 -6.01 9.39
N TRP A 49 -7.91 -5.50 8.24
CA TRP A 49 -7.05 -4.81 7.29
C TRP A 49 -6.40 -3.55 7.87
N GLU A 50 -7.16 -2.74 8.61
CA GLU A 50 -6.62 -1.57 9.33
C GLU A 50 -5.44 -1.96 10.23
N GLN A 51 -5.62 -3.01 11.03
CA GLN A 51 -4.58 -3.51 11.93
C GLN A 51 -3.37 -4.05 11.16
N ASP A 52 -3.60 -4.75 10.05
CA ASP A 52 -2.54 -5.33 9.23
C ASP A 52 -1.72 -4.26 8.52
N PHE A 53 -2.36 -3.18 8.06
CA PHE A 53 -1.66 -2.03 7.50
C PHE A 53 -0.87 -1.27 8.57
N ALA A 54 -1.46 -1.02 9.74
CA ALA A 54 -0.76 -0.36 10.85
C ALA A 54 0.47 -1.15 11.34
N GLN A 55 0.37 -2.49 11.39
CA GLN A 55 1.51 -3.36 11.71
C GLN A 55 2.59 -3.31 10.63
N PHE A 56 2.19 -3.29 9.35
CA PHE A 56 3.12 -3.21 8.25
C PHE A 56 3.85 -1.85 8.24
N GLU A 57 3.12 -0.76 8.41
CA GLU A 57 3.64 0.61 8.53
C GLU A 57 4.67 0.69 9.67
N THR A 58 4.33 0.18 10.86
CA THR A 58 5.25 0.11 12.01
C THR A 58 6.55 -0.63 11.67
N ARG A 59 6.46 -1.72 10.90
CA ARG A 59 7.64 -2.46 10.45
C ARG A 59 8.49 -1.60 9.51
N VAL A 60 7.88 -0.90 8.56
CA VAL A 60 8.58 -0.03 7.59
C VAL A 60 9.29 1.11 8.29
N VAL A 61 8.66 1.75 9.29
CA VAL A 61 9.29 2.80 10.12
C VAL A 61 10.60 2.31 10.75
N ARG A 62 10.64 1.09 11.28
CA ARG A 62 11.88 0.52 11.85
C ARG A 62 12.99 0.35 10.81
N TYR A 63 12.64 0.04 9.56
CA TYR A 63 13.61 -0.02 8.46
C TYR A 63 14.13 1.37 8.10
N ILE A 64 13.26 2.39 8.07
CA ILE A 64 13.64 3.79 7.82
C ILE A 64 14.61 4.27 8.89
N GLU A 65 14.27 4.10 10.17
CA GLU A 65 15.16 4.48 11.28
C GLU A 65 16.53 3.79 11.20
N THR A 66 16.52 2.50 10.84
CA THR A 66 17.74 1.72 10.68
C THR A 66 18.57 2.26 9.52
N ALA A 67 17.93 2.56 8.39
CA ALA A 67 18.61 3.13 7.23
C ALA A 67 19.23 4.51 7.53
N ILE A 68 18.52 5.37 8.27
CA ILE A 68 19.01 6.67 8.73
C ILE A 68 20.24 6.49 9.64
N ARG A 69 20.19 5.55 10.60
CA ARG A 69 21.32 5.25 11.51
C ARG A 69 22.60 4.81 10.79
N TYR A 70 22.47 4.12 9.66
CA TYR A 70 23.62 3.68 8.85
C TYR A 70 24.11 4.73 7.83
N GLY A 71 23.55 5.94 7.81
CA GLY A 71 24.06 7.06 7.01
C GLY A 71 24.08 6.81 5.50
N GLY A 72 23.21 5.93 4.98
CA GLY A 72 23.16 5.62 3.55
C GLY A 72 24.20 4.60 3.05
N ASN A 73 25.05 4.04 3.92
CA ASN A 73 25.96 2.95 3.56
C ASN A 73 25.25 1.59 3.75
N PHE A 74 24.45 1.20 2.77
CA PHE A 74 23.61 0.00 2.86
C PHE A 74 24.39 -1.24 2.43
N SER A 75 24.37 -2.26 3.30
CA SER A 75 24.88 -3.58 2.92
C SER A 75 23.99 -4.22 1.84
N PRO A 76 24.53 -5.11 0.99
CA PRO A 76 23.72 -5.87 0.05
C PRO A 76 22.57 -6.63 0.73
N VAL A 77 22.77 -7.07 1.97
CA VAL A 77 21.75 -7.75 2.77
C VAL A 77 20.59 -6.81 3.09
N PHE A 78 20.87 -5.58 3.53
CA PHE A 78 19.83 -4.59 3.81
C PHE A 78 19.02 -4.28 2.55
N TYR A 79 19.69 -4.13 1.41
CA TYR A 79 19.03 -3.93 0.13
C TYR A 79 18.05 -5.07 -0.20
N GLN A 80 18.49 -6.33 -0.06
CA GLN A 80 17.62 -7.49 -0.29
C GLN A 80 16.41 -7.52 0.66
N GLN A 81 16.60 -7.13 1.92
CA GLN A 81 15.49 -7.05 2.87
C GLN A 81 14.47 -5.97 2.48
N VAL A 82 14.92 -4.81 1.97
CA VAL A 82 14.03 -3.77 1.45
C VAL A 82 13.26 -4.29 0.24
N LEU A 83 13.90 -5.00 -0.71
CA LEU A 83 13.20 -5.61 -1.84
C LEU A 83 12.12 -6.62 -1.39
N GLN A 84 12.42 -7.46 -0.40
CA GLN A 84 11.45 -8.41 0.16
C GLN A 84 10.27 -7.69 0.83
N LEU A 85 10.54 -6.64 1.60
CA LEU A 85 9.51 -5.81 2.22
C LEU A 85 8.63 -5.14 1.15
N THR A 86 9.26 -4.69 0.07
CA THR A 86 8.58 -4.08 -1.07
C THR A 86 7.62 -5.06 -1.75
N GLN A 87 8.07 -6.28 -2.04
CA GLN A 87 7.22 -7.32 -2.60
C GLN A 87 6.06 -7.67 -1.67
N ALA A 88 6.30 -7.72 -0.37
CA ALA A 88 5.25 -7.96 0.62
C ALA A 88 4.21 -6.82 0.64
N ALA A 89 4.65 -5.56 0.52
CA ALA A 89 3.76 -4.41 0.43
C ALA A 89 2.86 -4.47 -0.81
N VAL A 90 3.43 -4.80 -1.97
CA VAL A 90 2.68 -4.99 -3.23
C VAL A 90 1.67 -6.12 -3.10
N ASN A 91 2.09 -7.28 -2.58
CA ASN A 91 1.19 -8.43 -2.40
C ASN A 91 0.03 -8.09 -1.46
N GLN A 92 0.29 -7.32 -0.39
CA GLN A 92 -0.72 -6.86 0.54
C GLN A 92 -1.72 -5.91 -0.13
N SER A 93 -1.26 -4.94 -0.92
CA SER A 93 -2.13 -4.03 -1.68
C SER A 93 -2.97 -4.75 -2.73
N GLN A 94 -2.38 -5.72 -3.44
CA GLN A 94 -3.14 -6.58 -4.37
C GLN A 94 -4.22 -7.41 -3.66
N ALA A 95 -3.94 -7.88 -2.44
CA ALA A 95 -4.93 -8.60 -1.63
C ALA A 95 -6.05 -7.68 -1.15
N PHE A 96 -5.73 -6.43 -0.81
CA PHE A 96 -6.73 -5.43 -0.46
C PHE A 96 -7.62 -5.07 -1.66
N LEU A 97 -7.05 -4.87 -2.85
CA LEU A 97 -7.79 -4.68 -4.09
C LEU A 97 -8.79 -5.81 -4.36
N ARG A 98 -8.44 -7.07 -4.05
CA ARG A 98 -9.37 -8.20 -4.17
C ARG A 98 -10.55 -8.10 -3.21
N LEU A 99 -10.32 -7.63 -1.98
CA LEU A 99 -11.41 -7.35 -1.04
C LEU A 99 -12.32 -6.24 -1.58
N LEU A 100 -11.76 -5.13 -2.06
CA LEU A 100 -12.53 -3.99 -2.59
C LEU A 100 -13.41 -4.41 -3.76
N ALA A 101 -12.85 -5.16 -4.72
CA ALA A 101 -13.59 -5.69 -5.85
C ALA A 101 -14.68 -6.69 -5.44
N GLU A 102 -14.43 -7.49 -4.39
CA GLU A 102 -15.46 -8.37 -3.82
C GLU A 102 -16.59 -7.56 -3.19
N MET A 103 -16.26 -6.54 -2.41
CA MET A 103 -17.21 -5.65 -1.75
C MET A 103 -18.07 -4.88 -2.76
N GLU A 104 -17.48 -4.29 -3.80
CA GLU A 104 -18.23 -3.62 -4.87
C GLU A 104 -19.23 -4.57 -5.55
N LYS A 105 -18.85 -5.84 -5.72
CA LYS A 105 -19.69 -6.84 -6.41
C LYS A 105 -20.76 -7.48 -5.53
N LYS A 106 -20.47 -7.70 -4.24
CA LYS A 106 -21.29 -8.57 -3.37
C LYS A 106 -21.96 -7.85 -2.21
N SER A 107 -21.43 -6.72 -1.73
CA SER A 107 -22.08 -5.94 -0.67
C SER A 107 -23.32 -5.26 -1.23
N ARG A 108 -24.47 -5.51 -0.60
CA ARG A 108 -25.73 -4.85 -0.95
C ARG A 108 -25.66 -3.35 -0.65
N VAL A 109 -24.99 -2.98 0.45
CA VAL A 109 -24.83 -1.58 0.88
C VAL A 109 -24.00 -0.80 -0.14
N ILE A 110 -22.85 -1.35 -0.53
CA ILE A 110 -21.96 -0.68 -1.49
C ILE A 110 -22.57 -0.68 -2.89
N ALA A 111 -23.05 -1.82 -3.39
CA ALA A 111 -23.63 -1.90 -4.73
C ALA A 111 -24.92 -1.06 -4.88
N GLY A 112 -25.64 -0.81 -3.78
CA GLY A 112 -26.84 0.03 -3.74
C GLY A 112 -26.57 1.53 -3.64
N ASN A 113 -25.32 1.96 -3.45
CA ASN A 113 -24.97 3.36 -3.18
C ASN A 113 -23.93 3.89 -4.19
N PRO A 114 -24.34 4.73 -5.16
CA PRO A 114 -23.43 5.27 -6.18
C PRO A 114 -22.23 6.06 -5.61
N THR A 115 -22.42 6.75 -4.48
CA THR A 115 -21.34 7.50 -3.83
C THR A 115 -20.27 6.54 -3.28
N LEU A 116 -20.70 5.44 -2.63
CA LEU A 116 -19.77 4.42 -2.14
C LEU A 116 -18.98 3.76 -3.28
N ILE A 117 -19.63 3.48 -4.41
CA ILE A 117 -18.96 2.94 -5.60
C ILE A 117 -17.86 3.89 -6.10
N VAL A 118 -18.14 5.20 -6.16
CA VAL A 118 -17.13 6.19 -6.57
C VAL A 118 -15.94 6.21 -5.61
N VAL A 119 -16.21 6.15 -4.30
CA VAL A 119 -15.17 6.11 -3.26
C VAL A 119 -14.32 4.84 -3.36
N ILE A 120 -14.95 3.66 -3.45
CA ILE A 120 -14.23 2.37 -3.58
C ILE A 120 -13.32 2.38 -4.79
N ARG A 121 -13.82 2.79 -5.96
CA ARG A 121 -13.00 2.85 -7.18
C ARG A 121 -11.87 3.87 -7.10
N HIS A 122 -12.04 4.95 -6.33
CA HIS A 122 -10.96 5.89 -6.08
C HIS A 122 -9.83 5.26 -5.26
N ILE A 123 -10.19 4.58 -4.17
CA ILE A 123 -9.26 3.84 -3.31
C ILE A 123 -8.53 2.74 -4.10
N GLU A 124 -9.24 2.04 -4.99
CA GLU A 124 -8.65 1.04 -5.88
C GLU A 124 -7.56 1.66 -6.77
N ARG A 125 -7.88 2.76 -7.47
CA ARG A 125 -6.92 3.44 -8.36
C ARG A 125 -5.68 3.94 -7.61
N GLU A 126 -5.85 4.39 -6.37
CA GLU A 126 -4.73 4.84 -5.55
C GLU A 126 -3.83 3.67 -5.12
N SER A 127 -4.43 2.53 -4.75
CA SER A 127 -3.69 1.31 -4.44
C SER A 127 -2.97 0.74 -5.68
N GLU A 128 -3.60 0.84 -6.86
CA GLU A 128 -2.97 0.50 -8.14
C GLU A 128 -1.81 1.44 -8.50
N TYR A 129 -1.97 2.74 -8.24
CA TYR A 129 -0.91 3.73 -8.43
C TYR A 129 0.30 3.40 -7.56
N PHE A 130 0.10 3.11 -6.29
CA PHE A 130 1.17 2.65 -5.39
C PHE A 130 1.94 1.45 -5.97
N ILE A 131 1.20 0.42 -6.39
CA ILE A 131 1.80 -0.78 -7.00
C ILE A 131 2.63 -0.39 -8.22
N GLY A 132 2.12 0.48 -9.09
CA GLY A 132 2.83 0.97 -10.27
C GLY A 132 4.10 1.76 -9.94
N VAL A 133 4.05 2.66 -8.96
CA VAL A 133 5.22 3.43 -8.48
C VAL A 133 6.31 2.48 -8.00
N VAL A 134 5.94 1.57 -7.10
CA VAL A 134 6.89 0.64 -6.50
C VAL A 134 7.47 -0.34 -7.53
N GLN A 135 6.65 -0.85 -8.44
CA GLN A 135 7.14 -1.71 -9.54
C GLN A 135 8.06 -0.95 -10.50
N GLY A 136 7.77 0.31 -10.81
CA GLY A 136 8.65 1.16 -11.62
C GLY A 136 10.01 1.42 -10.97
N ILE A 137 10.08 1.41 -9.63
CA ILE A 137 11.34 1.48 -8.88
C ILE A 137 12.07 0.13 -8.88
N LEU A 138 11.35 -0.99 -8.72
CA LEU A 138 11.92 -2.33 -8.69
C LEU A 138 12.43 -2.82 -10.05
N TYR A 139 11.71 -2.47 -11.12
CA TYR A 139 11.97 -2.90 -12.48
C TYR A 139 12.06 -1.66 -13.39
N PRO A 140 13.09 -0.81 -13.22
CA PRO A 140 13.26 0.34 -14.08
C PRO A 140 13.38 -0.17 -15.52
N SER A 141 12.44 0.26 -16.36
CA SER A 141 12.45 -0.07 -17.77
C SER A 141 13.79 0.37 -18.32
N HIS A 142 14.57 -0.59 -18.82
CA HIS A 142 15.77 -0.27 -19.59
C HIS A 142 15.26 0.38 -20.86
N SER A 143 15.20 1.71 -20.89
CA SER A 143 15.04 2.46 -22.12
C SER A 143 16.17 2.02 -23.04
N ARG A 144 15.82 1.19 -24.03
CA ARG A 144 16.73 0.76 -25.10
C ARG A 144 17.27 2.03 -25.75
N SER A 145 18.59 2.13 -25.77
CA SER A 145 19.36 3.09 -26.57
C SER A 145 19.02 2.97 -28.05
#